data_AF-A0A9Q0LFB9-F1
#
_entry.id   AF-A0A9Q0LFB9-F1
#
_cell.length_a   1.000
_cell.length_b   1.000
_cell.length_c   1.000
_cell.angle_alpha   90.00
_cell.angle_beta   90.00
_cell.angle_gamma   90.00
#
_symmetry.space_group_name_H-M   'P 1'
#
loop_
_entity.id
_entity.type
_entity.pdbx_description
1 polymer ?
#
loop_
_entity_poly.entity_id
_entity_poly.type
_entity_poly.pdbx_seq_one_letter_code
_entity_poly.pdbx_strand_id
1 'polypeptide(L)'
;MKKITIYSTILFLFLITKTKTKTETKDVIELNYLNFDSIVLKNYDQDVFVVFAAEWCPHCQKLMPEWNKAASTLKGLIIFGHVDSSDQVLNQKYQIKGFPTIKLFKHTKEGGVKEVIDYNGQREFNSLKNFALSFLESYVVDLQNVDQWISSTQDRKKVVLFPSSKFNDVPPLFKGLSRDFRGDLGFGVVFQNNPDHKYLMQMFGVDNSPKIVILDKNGSPISYYSGKTEYKQLKKYLSSFVSSTSENFENFENENEQENEQENQQENQKNQNFIHQMTNQNYQDICFLQKKGLCVILTLSEFNKNQNEEEKISLFEQMMIKLRKDPLFKSFSYINFLESDIDNSNDFMENLGDITDLSKNHELFVINPKKSKMVVFEGKLEDELEVYNFLDHIISGEGKFISLNKNQKKEL
;
A
#
# COMPACT_ATOMS: atom_id res chain seq x y z
N MET A 1 11.39 -72.01 -36.16
CA MET A 1 10.74 -71.05 -35.24
C MET A 1 11.66 -69.86 -35.06
N LYS A 2 11.36 -68.73 -35.73
CA LYS A 2 12.14 -67.48 -35.65
C LYS A 2 11.58 -66.62 -34.50
N LYS A 3 12.41 -66.23 -33.53
CA LYS A 3 12.03 -65.28 -32.48
C LYS A 3 12.08 -63.86 -33.05
N ILE A 4 10.95 -63.16 -33.02
CA ILE A 4 10.80 -61.76 -33.40
C ILE A 4 11.01 -60.92 -32.14
N THR A 5 12.01 -60.04 -32.18
CA THR A 5 12.28 -59.04 -31.14
C THR A 5 11.39 -57.82 -31.39
N ILE A 6 10.50 -57.49 -30.46
CA ILE A 6 9.67 -56.28 -30.49
C ILE A 6 10.36 -55.24 -29.59
N TYR A 7 10.92 -54.19 -30.18
CA TYR A 7 11.30 -52.99 -29.44
C TYR A 7 10.09 -52.05 -29.37
N SER A 8 9.62 -51.79 -28.15
CA SER A 8 8.58 -50.82 -27.84
C SER A 8 9.23 -49.44 -27.80
N THR A 9 8.98 -48.61 -28.81
CA THR A 9 9.36 -47.20 -28.81
C THR A 9 8.36 -46.41 -27.99
N ILE A 10 8.72 -46.09 -26.75
CA ILE A 10 8.01 -45.12 -25.92
C ILE A 10 8.40 -43.71 -26.42
N LEU A 11 7.51 -43.10 -27.20
CA LEU A 11 7.59 -41.69 -27.58
C LEU A 11 7.05 -40.84 -26.42
N PHE A 12 7.94 -40.41 -25.52
CA PHE A 12 7.60 -39.49 -24.43
C PHE A 12 7.42 -38.08 -25.01
N LEU A 13 6.17 -37.70 -25.28
CA LEU A 13 5.82 -36.33 -25.67
C LEU A 13 5.96 -35.43 -24.43
N PHE A 14 7.13 -34.81 -24.27
CA PHE A 14 7.35 -33.75 -23.29
C PHE A 14 6.51 -32.52 -23.70
N LEU A 15 5.29 -32.42 -23.18
CA LEU A 15 4.53 -31.17 -23.17
C LEU A 15 5.24 -30.22 -22.20
N ILE A 16 6.17 -29.43 -22.73
CA ILE A 16 6.75 -28.29 -22.01
C ILE A 16 5.64 -27.25 -21.89
N THR A 17 4.88 -27.28 -20.81
CA THR A 17 4.02 -26.16 -20.43
C THR A 17 4.93 -24.98 -20.11
N LYS A 18 5.02 -24.02 -21.05
CA LYS A 18 5.62 -22.71 -20.77
C LYS A 18 4.81 -22.04 -19.67
N THR A 19 5.23 -22.18 -18.43
CA THR A 19 4.76 -21.35 -17.33
C THR A 19 5.19 -19.92 -17.63
N LYS A 20 4.22 -19.07 -17.98
CA LYS A 20 4.41 -17.65 -18.25
C LYS A 20 4.79 -17.02 -16.91
N THR A 21 6.07 -16.73 -16.72
CA THR A 21 6.58 -16.04 -15.54
C THR A 21 5.91 -14.67 -15.44
N LYS A 22 5.16 -14.43 -14.36
CA LYS A 22 4.61 -13.12 -13.99
C LYS A 22 5.76 -12.13 -13.92
N THR A 23 5.80 -11.16 -14.84
CA THR A 23 6.82 -10.11 -14.82
C THR A 23 6.46 -9.11 -13.72
N GLU A 24 6.74 -9.44 -12.46
CA GLU A 24 6.60 -8.50 -11.35
C GLU A 24 7.65 -7.41 -11.51
N THR A 25 7.21 -6.20 -11.82
CA THR A 25 8.09 -5.03 -11.83
C THR A 25 7.95 -4.29 -10.51
N LYS A 26 9.07 -4.13 -9.80
CA LYS A 26 9.14 -3.50 -8.46
C LYS A 26 8.54 -2.09 -8.35
N ASP A 27 8.25 -1.42 -9.47
CA ASP A 27 7.77 -0.02 -9.50
C ASP A 27 6.25 0.10 -9.72
N VAL A 28 5.54 -1.03 -9.89
CA VAL A 28 4.07 -1.07 -9.92
C VAL A 28 3.58 -1.74 -8.65
N ILE A 29 2.68 -1.08 -7.93
CA ILE A 29 2.11 -1.60 -6.70
C ILE A 29 0.91 -2.48 -7.03
N GLU A 30 0.92 -3.72 -6.57
CA GLU A 30 -0.26 -4.58 -6.60
C GLU A 30 -1.29 -4.09 -5.57
N LEU A 31 -2.44 -3.67 -6.09
CA LEU A 31 -3.54 -3.11 -5.32
C LEU A 31 -4.67 -4.12 -5.22
N ASN A 32 -5.27 -4.18 -4.04
CA ASN A 32 -6.46 -4.95 -3.75
C ASN A 32 -7.33 -4.19 -2.74
N TYR A 33 -8.56 -4.65 -2.51
CA TYR A 33 -9.52 -3.94 -1.67
C TYR A 33 -9.01 -3.64 -0.25
N LEU A 34 -8.08 -4.44 0.28
CA LEU A 34 -7.47 -4.24 1.59
C LEU A 34 -6.52 -3.04 1.60
N ASN A 35 -5.65 -2.92 0.60
CA ASN A 35 -4.62 -1.88 0.57
C ASN A 35 -5.01 -0.64 -0.24
N PHE A 36 -6.09 -0.70 -1.03
CA PHE A 36 -6.45 0.36 -1.96
C PHE A 36 -6.70 1.68 -1.25
N ASP A 37 -7.47 1.66 -0.17
CA ASP A 37 -7.84 2.88 0.52
C ASP A 37 -6.62 3.54 1.18
N SER A 38 -5.67 2.77 1.73
CA SER A 38 -4.45 3.31 2.32
C SER A 38 -3.48 3.87 1.28
N ILE A 39 -3.26 3.15 0.17
CA ILE A 39 -2.27 3.51 -0.85
C ILE A 39 -2.81 4.52 -1.87
N VAL A 40 -4.10 4.44 -2.20
CA VAL A 40 -4.72 5.26 -3.25
C VAL A 40 -5.53 6.40 -2.65
N LEU A 41 -6.36 6.16 -1.63
CA LEU A 41 -7.26 7.20 -1.13
C LEU A 41 -6.63 8.09 -0.07
N LYS A 42 -5.83 7.51 0.82
CA LYS A 42 -5.18 8.18 1.96
C LYS A 42 -3.73 8.60 1.68
N ASN A 43 -3.26 8.41 0.46
CA ASN A 43 -2.00 9.04 0.03
C ASN A 43 -2.21 10.55 0.00
N TYR A 44 -1.25 11.31 0.51
CA TYR A 44 -1.34 12.77 0.56
C TYR A 44 -0.29 13.47 -0.29
N ASP A 45 0.66 12.70 -0.81
CA ASP A 45 1.88 13.24 -1.40
C ASP A 45 1.92 13.07 -2.91
N GLN A 46 1.21 12.08 -3.46
CA GLN A 46 1.30 11.74 -4.88
C GLN A 46 -0.02 11.31 -5.48
N ASP A 47 -0.31 11.80 -6.69
CA ASP A 47 -1.35 11.22 -7.54
C ASP A 47 -1.03 9.75 -7.82
N VAL A 48 -2.09 8.94 -7.91
CA VAL A 48 -1.98 7.49 -8.11
C VAL A 48 -2.67 7.10 -9.40
N PHE A 49 -1.91 6.53 -10.33
CA PHE A 49 -2.41 6.05 -11.62
C PHE A 49 -2.63 4.55 -11.54
N VAL A 50 -3.88 4.10 -11.67
CA VAL A 50 -4.29 2.71 -11.45
C VAL A 50 -4.78 2.10 -12.75
N VAL A 51 -4.28 0.91 -13.06
CA VAL A 51 -4.82 0.05 -14.12
C VAL A 51 -5.58 -1.12 -13.50
N PHE A 52 -6.80 -1.33 -13.96
CA PHE A 52 -7.59 -2.54 -13.73
C PHE A 52 -7.37 -3.45 -14.94
N ALA A 53 -6.82 -4.64 -14.73
CA ALA A 53 -6.42 -5.54 -15.81
C ALA A 53 -6.65 -7.02 -15.47
N ALA A 54 -6.59 -7.86 -16.52
CA ALA A 54 -6.74 -9.30 -16.40
C ALA A 54 -5.64 -10.01 -17.19
N GLU A 55 -5.06 -11.08 -16.64
CA GLU A 55 -3.97 -11.80 -17.29
C GLU A 55 -4.37 -12.46 -18.62
N TRP A 56 -5.61 -12.90 -18.74
CA TRP A 56 -6.15 -13.52 -19.96
C TRP A 56 -6.46 -12.51 -21.07
N CYS A 57 -6.52 -11.21 -20.77
CA CYS A 57 -6.93 -10.18 -21.72
C CYS A 57 -5.76 -9.77 -22.64
N PRO A 58 -5.85 -9.99 -23.97
CA PRO A 58 -4.76 -9.63 -24.90
C PRO A 58 -4.42 -8.14 -24.91
N HIS A 59 -5.43 -7.27 -24.72
CA HIS A 59 -5.21 -5.82 -24.62
C HIS A 59 -4.45 -5.43 -23.35
N CYS A 60 -4.67 -6.14 -22.24
CA CYS A 60 -3.91 -5.95 -21.00
C CYS A 60 -2.46 -6.39 -21.20
N GLN A 61 -2.25 -7.57 -21.78
CA GLN A 61 -0.91 -8.09 -22.06
C GLN A 61 -0.06 -7.13 -22.92
N LYS A 62 -0.69 -6.43 -23.88
CA LYS A 62 -0.02 -5.40 -24.69
C LYS A 62 0.28 -4.11 -23.89
N LEU A 63 -0.60 -3.73 -22.97
CA LEU A 63 -0.47 -2.51 -22.15
C LEU A 63 0.61 -2.65 -21.07
N MET A 64 0.68 -3.81 -20.38
CA MET A 64 1.52 -3.95 -19.18
C MET A 64 3.00 -3.59 -19.39
N PRO A 65 3.68 -3.93 -20.50
CA PRO A 65 5.06 -3.48 -20.74
C PRO A 65 5.20 -1.95 -20.79
N GLU A 66 4.26 -1.26 -21.43
CA GLU A 66 4.24 0.21 -21.54
C GLU A 66 3.89 0.86 -20.19
N TRP A 67 2.98 0.25 -19.43
CA TRP A 67 2.61 0.64 -18.07
C TRP A 67 3.81 0.56 -17.12
N ASN A 68 4.52 -0.56 -17.12
CA ASN A 68 5.69 -0.78 -16.27
C ASN A 68 6.81 0.21 -16.63
N LYS A 69 7.03 0.47 -17.93
CA LYS A 69 8.00 1.48 -18.37
C LYS A 69 7.63 2.89 -17.90
N ALA A 70 6.34 3.23 -17.91
CA ALA A 70 5.83 4.50 -17.40
C ALA A 70 6.05 4.60 -15.88
N ALA A 71 5.73 3.53 -15.13
CA ALA A 71 5.93 3.44 -13.69
C ALA A 71 7.39 3.67 -13.30
N SER A 72 8.34 2.96 -13.92
CA SER A 72 9.77 3.16 -13.64
C SER A 72 10.27 4.56 -14.02
N THR A 73 9.74 5.16 -15.08
CA THR A 73 10.13 6.51 -15.52
C THR A 73 9.59 7.60 -14.58
N LEU A 74 8.40 7.40 -14.01
CA LEU A 74 7.70 8.37 -13.17
C LEU A 74 7.82 8.08 -11.68
N LYS A 75 8.71 7.16 -11.29
CA LYS A 75 8.98 6.80 -9.90
C LYS A 75 9.29 8.05 -9.06
N GLY A 76 8.57 8.19 -7.94
CA GLY A 76 8.66 9.35 -7.04
C GLY A 76 7.87 10.58 -7.50
N LEU A 77 7.38 10.61 -8.75
CA LEU A 77 6.48 11.66 -9.23
C LEU A 77 5.03 11.22 -9.11
N ILE A 78 4.70 10.05 -9.66
CA ILE A 78 3.36 9.47 -9.71
C ILE A 78 3.47 8.01 -9.28
N ILE A 79 2.51 7.52 -8.49
CA ILE A 79 2.46 6.11 -8.10
C ILE A 79 1.68 5.34 -9.16
N PHE A 80 2.18 4.17 -9.54
CA PHE A 80 1.49 3.28 -10.49
C PHE A 80 0.98 2.06 -9.75
N GLY A 81 -0.32 1.79 -9.87
CA GLY A 81 -0.99 0.66 -9.24
C GLY A 81 -1.64 -0.27 -10.25
N HIS A 82 -1.72 -1.55 -9.93
CA HIS A 82 -2.41 -2.57 -10.72
C HIS A 82 -3.45 -3.27 -9.84
N VAL A 83 -4.70 -3.34 -10.29
CA VAL A 83 -5.77 -4.11 -9.67
C VAL A 83 -6.13 -5.26 -10.61
N ASP A 84 -6.05 -6.48 -10.10
CA ASP A 84 -6.42 -7.67 -10.87
C ASP A 84 -7.95 -7.79 -11.02
N SER A 85 -8.38 -8.35 -12.15
CA SER A 85 -9.79 -8.60 -12.47
C SER A 85 -10.54 -9.50 -11.47
N SER A 86 -9.83 -10.28 -10.67
CA SER A 86 -10.40 -11.08 -9.57
C SER A 86 -10.89 -10.23 -8.39
N ASP A 87 -10.41 -8.99 -8.23
CA ASP A 87 -10.87 -8.09 -7.18
C ASP A 87 -12.24 -7.48 -7.51
N GLN A 88 -13.30 -8.25 -7.26
CA GLN A 88 -14.67 -7.85 -7.56
C GLN A 88 -15.10 -6.58 -6.78
N VAL A 89 -14.55 -6.37 -5.58
CA VAL A 89 -14.89 -5.24 -4.72
C VAL A 89 -14.49 -3.93 -5.40
N LEU A 90 -13.21 -3.82 -5.79
CA LEU A 90 -12.71 -2.63 -6.47
C LEU A 90 -13.29 -2.49 -7.87
N ASN A 91 -13.49 -3.60 -8.59
CA ASN A 91 -14.11 -3.57 -9.91
C ASN A 91 -15.55 -3.01 -9.85
N GLN A 92 -16.34 -3.39 -8.85
CA GLN A 92 -17.68 -2.85 -8.63
C GLN A 92 -17.64 -1.39 -8.16
N LYS A 93 -16.82 -1.08 -7.14
CA LYS A 93 -16.66 0.28 -6.58
C LYS A 93 -16.33 1.32 -7.66
N TYR A 94 -15.45 0.95 -8.60
CA TYR A 94 -15.00 1.83 -9.68
C TYR A 94 -15.68 1.58 -11.02
N GLN A 95 -16.77 0.80 -11.03
CA GLN A 95 -17.64 0.53 -12.19
C GLN A 95 -16.87 0.04 -13.42
N ILE A 96 -15.97 -0.91 -13.22
CA ILE A 96 -15.12 -1.48 -14.27
C ILE A 96 -15.95 -2.41 -15.15
N LYS A 97 -16.24 -1.97 -16.38
CA LYS A 97 -17.07 -2.70 -17.36
C LYS A 97 -16.25 -3.56 -18.34
N GLY A 98 -14.93 -3.40 -18.35
CA GLY A 98 -14.05 -4.10 -19.26
C GLY A 98 -12.59 -3.80 -19.00
N PHE A 99 -11.71 -4.63 -19.54
CA PHE A 99 -10.28 -4.56 -19.28
C PHE A 99 -9.47 -4.30 -20.56
N PRO A 100 -8.37 -3.52 -20.47
CA PRO A 100 -7.97 -2.73 -19.31
C PRO A 100 -8.81 -1.46 -19.17
N THR A 101 -9.07 -1.06 -17.92
CA THR A 101 -9.59 0.27 -17.57
C THR A 101 -8.53 0.98 -16.74
N ILE A 102 -8.26 2.26 -17.04
CA ILE A 102 -7.20 3.02 -16.39
C ILE A 102 -7.82 4.27 -15.79
N LYS A 103 -7.49 4.56 -14.52
CA LYS A 103 -7.99 5.71 -13.76
C LYS A 103 -6.86 6.41 -13.04
N LEU A 104 -6.84 7.75 -13.07
CA LEU A 104 -5.95 8.57 -12.25
C LEU A 104 -6.72 9.11 -11.05
N PHE A 105 -6.20 8.83 -9.87
CA PHE A 105 -6.67 9.38 -8.60
C PHE A 105 -5.83 10.62 -8.32
N LYS A 106 -6.42 11.79 -8.55
CA LYS A 106 -5.78 13.07 -8.32
C LYS A 106 -6.00 13.50 -6.88
N HIS A 107 -4.94 13.85 -6.19
CA HIS A 107 -5.00 14.22 -4.77
C HIS A 107 -5.14 15.72 -4.56
N THR A 108 -5.67 16.08 -3.39
CA THR A 108 -5.71 17.48 -2.95
C THR A 108 -4.44 17.83 -2.17
N LYS A 109 -4.25 19.14 -1.97
CA LYS A 109 -3.15 19.72 -1.21
C LYS A 109 -3.26 19.47 0.30
N GLU A 110 -4.48 19.21 0.77
CA GLU A 110 -4.85 18.97 2.17
C GLU A 110 -4.99 17.47 2.45
N GLY A 111 -4.79 16.64 1.42
CA GLY A 111 -4.90 15.20 1.46
C GLY A 111 -6.22 14.66 0.91
N GLY A 112 -6.22 13.38 0.53
CA GLY A 112 -7.37 12.70 -0.05
C GLY A 112 -7.51 12.93 -1.55
N VAL A 113 -8.38 12.13 -2.17
CA VAL A 113 -8.63 12.19 -3.62
C VAL A 113 -9.61 13.32 -3.93
N LYS A 114 -9.14 14.28 -4.72
CA LYS A 114 -9.94 15.38 -5.28
C LYS A 114 -10.89 14.89 -6.37
N GLU A 115 -10.35 14.06 -7.26
CA GLU A 115 -11.00 13.67 -8.50
C GLU A 115 -10.47 12.32 -8.98
N VAL A 116 -11.35 11.50 -9.53
CA VAL A 116 -10.98 10.25 -10.23
C VAL A 116 -11.23 10.46 -11.71
N ILE A 117 -10.17 10.36 -12.51
CA ILE A 117 -10.17 10.74 -13.93
C ILE A 117 -9.97 9.49 -14.78
N ASP A 118 -10.91 9.23 -15.68
CA ASP A 118 -10.79 8.13 -16.64
C ASP A 118 -9.75 8.43 -17.72
N TYR A 119 -8.83 7.49 -17.92
CA TYR A 119 -7.89 7.57 -19.02
C TYR A 119 -8.42 6.82 -20.26
N ASN A 120 -8.79 7.60 -21.27
CA ASN A 120 -9.27 7.10 -22.56
C ASN A 120 -8.26 7.32 -23.71
N GLY A 121 -7.03 7.68 -23.37
CA GLY A 121 -5.96 7.92 -24.35
C GLY A 121 -5.32 6.64 -24.89
N GLN A 122 -4.28 6.81 -25.70
CA GLN A 122 -3.56 5.68 -26.29
C GLN A 122 -2.70 4.94 -25.25
N ARG A 123 -2.56 3.63 -25.38
CA ARG A 123 -2.00 2.75 -24.34
C ARG A 123 -0.48 2.51 -24.48
N GLU A 124 0.23 3.48 -25.07
CA GLU A 124 1.67 3.51 -25.21
C GLU A 124 2.33 4.41 -24.15
N PHE A 125 3.59 4.11 -23.84
CA PHE A 125 4.39 4.74 -22.80
C PHE A 125 4.33 6.26 -22.81
N ASN A 126 4.52 6.90 -23.96
CA ASN A 126 4.54 8.37 -24.03
C ASN A 126 3.19 8.98 -23.72
N SER A 127 2.09 8.36 -24.17
CA SER A 127 0.73 8.84 -23.94
C SER A 127 0.34 8.69 -22.47
N LEU A 128 0.71 7.57 -21.83
CA LEU A 128 0.52 7.34 -20.40
C LEU A 128 1.33 8.33 -19.57
N LYS A 129 2.63 8.47 -19.88
CA LYS A 129 3.55 9.36 -19.19
C LYS A 129 3.09 10.82 -19.26
N ASN A 130 2.76 11.31 -20.46
CA ASN A 130 2.39 12.70 -20.65
C ASN A 130 1.06 13.03 -19.95
N PHE A 131 0.10 12.10 -19.96
CA PHE A 131 -1.14 12.26 -19.22
C PHE A 131 -0.91 12.33 -17.71
N ALA A 132 -0.16 11.38 -17.14
CA ALA A 132 0.13 11.40 -15.70
C ALA A 132 0.85 12.70 -15.29
N LEU A 133 1.80 13.17 -16.12
CA LEU A 133 2.52 14.41 -15.87
C LEU A 133 1.69 15.68 -16.03
N SER A 134 0.58 15.67 -16.78
CA SER A 134 -0.24 16.88 -16.94
C SER A 134 -1.02 17.26 -15.68
N PHE A 135 -1.13 16.35 -14.71
CA PHE A 135 -1.77 16.62 -13.43
C PHE A 135 -0.78 17.00 -12.33
N LEU A 136 0.52 16.80 -12.56
CA LEU A 136 1.57 17.12 -11.59
C LEU A 136 1.58 18.63 -11.30
N GLU A 137 1.17 18.98 -10.09
CA GLU A 137 1.16 20.37 -9.65
C GLU A 137 2.58 20.93 -9.54
N SER A 138 2.72 22.21 -9.91
CA SER A 138 3.97 22.95 -9.79
C SER A 138 3.85 23.98 -8.67
N TYR A 139 4.81 23.97 -7.75
CA TYR A 139 5.00 25.00 -6.72
C TYR A 139 6.25 25.83 -6.99
N VAL A 140 6.70 25.81 -8.24
CA VAL A 140 7.88 26.53 -8.71
C VAL A 140 7.47 27.90 -9.23
N VAL A 141 8.13 28.95 -8.75
CA VAL A 141 7.94 30.32 -9.22
C VAL A 141 8.86 30.60 -10.40
N ASP A 142 8.31 31.06 -11.52
CA ASP A 142 9.14 31.66 -12.58
C ASP A 142 9.65 33.03 -12.12
N LEU A 143 10.96 33.14 -11.95
CA LEU A 143 11.60 34.25 -11.26
C LEU A 143 11.77 35.46 -12.18
N GLN A 144 10.68 36.20 -12.36
CA GLN A 144 10.68 37.50 -13.03
C GLN A 144 11.12 38.64 -12.08
N ASN A 145 10.85 38.51 -10.78
CA ASN A 145 11.28 39.46 -9.75
C ASN A 145 11.85 38.71 -8.54
N VAL A 146 13.18 38.63 -8.49
CA VAL A 146 13.91 37.85 -7.48
C VAL A 146 13.80 38.46 -6.09
N ASP A 147 13.89 39.78 -5.95
CA ASP A 147 13.85 40.46 -4.65
C ASP A 147 12.48 40.27 -3.97
N GLN A 148 11.40 40.38 -4.75
CA GLN A 148 10.04 40.14 -4.26
C GLN A 148 9.87 38.70 -3.81
N TRP A 149 10.37 37.73 -4.59
CA TRP A 149 10.28 36.31 -4.24
C TRP A 149 11.10 35.95 -3.01
N ILE A 150 12.32 36.51 -2.88
CA ILE A 150 13.15 36.33 -1.69
C ILE A 150 12.43 36.86 -0.46
N SER A 151 11.82 38.04 -0.57
CA SER A 151 11.11 38.69 0.52
C SER A 151 9.84 37.95 0.95
N SER A 152 9.12 37.32 0.02
CA SER A 152 7.89 36.58 0.33
C SER A 152 8.13 35.20 0.95
N THR A 153 9.39 34.73 1.00
CA THR A 153 9.77 33.39 1.47
C THR A 153 10.93 33.44 2.48
N GLN A 154 11.00 34.50 3.29
CA GLN A 154 12.09 34.74 4.25
C GLN A 154 12.20 33.69 5.37
N ASP A 155 11.18 32.86 5.57
CA ASP A 155 11.15 31.80 6.59
C ASP A 155 11.90 30.53 6.17
N ARG A 156 12.26 30.41 4.90
CA ARG A 156 12.81 29.17 4.34
C ARG A 156 13.98 29.38 3.37
N LYS A 157 14.83 28.35 3.28
CA LYS A 157 15.87 28.25 2.25
C LYS A 157 15.21 28.04 0.88
N LYS A 158 15.97 28.32 -0.18
CA LYS A 158 15.43 28.38 -1.54
C LYS A 158 16.23 27.51 -2.48
N VAL A 159 15.57 27.00 -3.52
CA VAL A 159 16.13 26.16 -4.57
C VAL A 159 15.83 26.84 -5.89
N VAL A 160 16.87 27.24 -6.62
CA VAL A 160 16.74 27.89 -7.92
C VAL A 160 17.27 26.96 -9.00
N LEU A 161 16.43 26.65 -10.00
CA LEU A 161 16.83 25.92 -11.19
C LEU A 161 17.09 26.89 -12.34
N PHE A 162 18.27 26.76 -12.94
CA PHE A 162 18.57 27.24 -14.28
C PHE A 162 18.48 26.03 -15.22
N PRO A 163 17.42 25.87 -16.01
CA PRO A 163 17.26 24.70 -16.86
C PRO A 163 18.10 24.83 -18.15
N SER A 164 18.28 23.70 -18.85
CA SER A 164 18.89 23.72 -20.19
C SER A 164 17.99 24.48 -21.19
N SER A 165 18.58 25.03 -22.25
CA SER A 165 17.92 25.78 -23.33
C SER A 165 16.75 25.07 -24.02
N LYS A 166 16.66 23.75 -23.86
CA LYS A 166 15.59 22.93 -24.43
C LYS A 166 14.28 23.00 -23.64
N PHE A 167 14.28 23.58 -22.44
CA PHE A 167 13.11 23.65 -21.57
C PHE A 167 12.54 25.06 -21.51
N ASN A 168 11.27 25.18 -21.92
CA ASN A 168 10.47 26.40 -21.82
C ASN A 168 9.36 26.28 -20.75
N ASP A 169 9.33 25.16 -20.03
CA ASP A 169 8.45 24.91 -18.88
C ASP A 169 9.28 24.21 -17.79
N VAL A 170 8.77 24.26 -16.56
CA VAL A 170 9.38 23.64 -15.39
C VAL A 170 9.50 22.13 -15.63
N PRO A 171 10.70 21.53 -15.53
CA PRO A 171 10.85 20.09 -15.70
C PRO A 171 10.00 19.32 -14.69
N PRO A 172 9.32 18.22 -15.08
CA PRO A 172 8.46 17.45 -14.19
C PRO A 172 9.12 17.01 -12.89
N LEU A 173 10.40 16.64 -12.97
CA LEU A 173 11.20 16.29 -11.80
C LEU A 173 11.24 17.44 -10.78
N PHE A 174 11.42 18.68 -11.25
CA PHE A 174 11.48 19.85 -10.39
C PHE A 174 10.10 20.24 -9.85
N LYS A 175 9.02 20.02 -10.63
CA LYS A 175 7.63 20.12 -10.13
C LYS A 175 7.41 19.15 -8.95
N GLY A 176 7.78 17.88 -9.12
CA GLY A 176 7.65 16.87 -8.07
C GLY A 176 8.47 17.17 -6.81
N LEU A 177 9.68 17.72 -6.94
CA LEU A 177 10.46 18.15 -5.79
C LEU A 177 9.83 19.36 -5.08
N SER A 178 9.29 20.32 -5.85
CA SER A 178 8.63 21.49 -5.28
C SER A 178 7.38 21.13 -4.47
N ARG A 179 6.71 20.04 -4.85
CA ARG A 179 5.60 19.46 -4.10
C ARG A 179 6.10 18.81 -2.80
N ASP A 180 7.11 17.94 -2.88
CA ASP A 180 7.61 17.18 -1.73
C ASP A 180 8.21 18.05 -0.61
N PHE A 181 8.77 19.20 -0.98
CA PHE A 181 9.35 20.16 -0.03
C PHE A 181 8.47 21.40 0.15
N ARG A 182 7.18 21.29 -0.19
CA ARG A 182 6.22 22.37 -0.03
C ARG A 182 6.09 22.71 1.45
N GLY A 183 6.30 23.98 1.79
CA GLY A 183 6.34 24.40 3.20
C GLY A 183 7.77 24.55 3.73
N ASP A 184 8.69 23.71 3.26
CA ASP A 184 10.06 23.62 3.80
C ASP A 184 11.08 24.40 2.97
N LEU A 185 10.92 24.42 1.65
CA LEU A 185 11.81 25.10 0.72
C LEU A 185 11.02 25.92 -0.30
N GLY A 186 11.56 27.07 -0.69
CA GLY A 186 11.03 27.86 -1.80
C GLY A 186 11.64 27.42 -3.13
N PHE A 187 10.82 27.10 -4.14
CA PHE A 187 11.34 26.70 -5.46
C PHE A 187 11.15 27.81 -6.49
N GLY A 188 12.23 28.13 -7.20
CA GLY A 188 12.27 29.11 -8.28
C GLY A 188 12.93 28.54 -9.53
N VAL A 189 12.55 29.06 -10.69
CA VAL A 189 13.20 28.75 -11.97
C VAL A 189 13.55 30.04 -12.70
N VAL A 190 14.69 30.06 -13.39
CA VAL A 190 15.11 31.16 -14.27
C VAL A 190 15.29 30.59 -15.67
N PHE A 191 14.31 30.79 -16.55
CA PHE A 191 14.39 30.32 -17.94
C PHE A 191 15.32 31.19 -18.79
N GLN A 192 15.84 30.60 -19.88
CA GLN A 192 16.79 31.30 -20.76
C GLN A 192 16.21 32.53 -21.46
N ASN A 193 14.88 32.59 -21.62
CA ASN A 193 14.17 33.74 -22.19
C ASN A 193 13.89 34.86 -21.18
N ASN A 194 14.26 34.69 -19.90
CA ASN A 194 14.15 35.74 -18.90
C ASN A 194 15.09 36.91 -19.28
N PRO A 195 14.60 38.16 -19.30
CA PRO A 195 15.41 39.31 -19.73
C PRO A 195 16.66 39.53 -18.85
N ASP A 196 16.57 39.16 -17.58
CA ASP A 196 17.65 39.29 -16.59
C ASP A 196 18.46 38.01 -16.45
N HIS A 197 18.26 36.99 -17.28
CA HIS A 197 18.88 35.66 -17.14
C HIS A 197 20.40 35.74 -16.92
N LYS A 198 21.13 36.54 -17.71
CA LYS A 198 22.60 36.69 -17.57
C LYS A 198 22.98 37.34 -16.24
N TYR A 199 22.23 38.36 -15.81
CA TYR A 199 22.45 39.02 -14.53
C TYR A 199 22.20 38.04 -13.38
N LEU A 200 21.10 37.30 -13.42
CA LEU A 200 20.73 36.31 -12.40
C LEU A 200 21.73 35.14 -12.33
N MET A 201 22.24 34.66 -13.48
CA MET A 201 23.34 33.69 -13.51
C MET A 201 24.57 34.23 -12.78
N GLN A 202 24.98 35.46 -13.08
CA GLN A 202 26.13 36.08 -12.42
C GLN A 202 25.88 36.29 -10.92
N MET A 203 24.69 36.78 -10.54
CA MET A 203 24.28 37.02 -9.16
C MET A 203 24.32 35.74 -8.32
N PHE A 204 23.87 34.62 -8.89
CA PHE A 204 23.86 33.32 -8.20
C PHE A 204 25.13 32.49 -8.43
N GLY A 205 26.13 33.00 -9.16
CA GLY A 205 27.39 32.30 -9.42
C GLY A 205 27.23 31.05 -10.29
N VAL A 206 26.34 31.11 -11.28
CA VAL A 206 26.09 30.04 -12.26
C VAL A 206 26.81 30.38 -13.56
N ASP A 207 27.69 29.47 -14.00
CA ASP A 207 28.49 29.58 -15.22
C ASP A 207 27.86 28.86 -16.41
N ASN A 208 27.09 27.79 -16.17
CA ASN A 208 26.40 27.03 -17.18
C ASN A 208 25.05 26.47 -16.71
N SER A 209 24.21 26.09 -17.68
CA SER A 209 22.93 25.42 -17.45
C SER A 209 22.94 24.00 -18.06
N PRO A 210 22.26 23.00 -17.46
CA PRO A 210 21.40 23.12 -16.30
C PRO A 210 22.15 23.17 -14.97
N LYS A 211 21.64 23.96 -14.00
CA LYS A 211 22.22 24.07 -12.65
C LYS A 211 21.12 24.26 -11.60
N ILE A 212 21.29 23.63 -10.44
CA ILE A 212 20.46 23.88 -9.26
C ILE A 212 21.33 24.56 -8.20
N VAL A 213 20.86 25.68 -7.68
CA VAL A 213 21.51 26.47 -6.65
C VAL A 213 20.63 26.49 -5.40
N ILE A 214 21.24 26.27 -4.25
CA ILE A 214 20.57 26.43 -2.96
C ILE A 214 20.94 27.79 -2.40
N LEU A 215 19.93 28.58 -2.04
CA LEU A 215 20.10 29.86 -1.37
C LEU A 215 19.69 29.75 0.10
N ASP A 216 20.34 30.54 0.93
CA ASP A 216 19.84 30.78 2.29
C ASP A 216 18.52 31.55 2.28
N LYS A 217 18.00 31.82 3.47
CA LYS A 217 16.74 32.56 3.63
C LYS A 217 16.80 33.99 3.07
N ASN A 218 17.99 34.59 3.01
CA ASN A 218 18.22 35.95 2.52
C ASN A 218 18.54 36.00 1.01
N GLY A 219 18.57 34.85 0.33
CA GLY A 219 18.86 34.76 -1.10
C GLY A 219 20.35 34.64 -1.45
N SER A 220 21.24 34.43 -0.48
CA SER A 220 22.66 34.21 -0.75
C SER A 220 22.93 32.76 -1.13
N PRO A 221 23.69 32.46 -2.21
CA PRO A 221 24.06 31.09 -2.55
C PRO A 221 24.85 30.40 -1.45
N ILE A 222 24.45 29.19 -1.08
CA ILE A 222 25.11 28.36 -0.06
C ILE A 222 25.52 26.97 -0.57
N SER A 223 24.95 26.51 -1.69
CA SER A 223 25.33 25.23 -2.27
C SER A 223 24.94 25.13 -3.75
N TYR A 224 25.64 24.27 -4.48
CA TYR A 224 25.44 24.02 -5.90
C TYR A 224 25.32 22.52 -6.13
N TYR A 225 24.22 22.07 -6.71
CA TYR A 225 24.07 20.66 -7.02
C TYR A 225 24.90 20.26 -8.24
N SER A 226 25.61 19.14 -8.12
CA SER A 226 26.43 18.55 -9.19
C SER A 226 26.24 17.03 -9.33
N GLY A 227 25.24 16.45 -8.66
CA GLY A 227 24.91 15.03 -8.73
C GLY A 227 24.11 14.66 -9.98
N LYS A 228 23.61 13.42 -10.04
CA LYS A 228 22.80 12.97 -11.18
C LYS A 228 21.41 13.60 -11.14
N THR A 229 20.85 13.88 -12.31
CA THR A 229 19.48 14.41 -12.46
C THR A 229 18.43 13.30 -12.26
N GLU A 230 18.40 12.72 -11.06
CA GLU A 230 17.49 11.65 -10.65
C GLU A 230 16.69 12.11 -9.41
N TYR A 231 15.40 11.77 -9.38
CA TYR A 231 14.50 12.25 -8.33
C TYR A 231 14.99 11.91 -6.92
N LYS A 232 15.37 10.63 -6.68
CA LYS A 232 15.85 10.13 -5.38
C LYS A 232 17.11 10.87 -4.91
N GLN A 233 18.06 11.13 -5.80
CA GLN A 233 19.31 11.82 -5.45
C GLN A 233 19.08 13.29 -5.13
N LEU A 234 18.24 13.97 -5.91
CA LEU A 234 17.88 15.36 -5.67
C LEU A 234 17.07 15.49 -4.37
N LYS A 235 16.08 14.63 -4.13
CA LYS A 235 15.31 14.61 -2.88
C LYS A 235 16.23 14.43 -1.66
N LYS A 236 17.14 13.44 -1.70
CA LYS A 236 18.14 13.22 -0.62
C LYS A 236 19.07 14.42 -0.41
N TYR A 237 19.47 15.09 -1.48
CA TYR A 237 20.31 16.28 -1.36
C TYR A 237 19.54 17.45 -0.74
N LEU A 238 18.31 17.70 -1.20
CA LEU A 238 17.48 18.81 -0.72
C LEU A 238 17.04 18.63 0.74
N SER A 239 16.81 17.40 1.20
CA SER A 239 16.43 17.15 2.59
C SER A 239 17.47 17.61 3.61
N SER A 240 18.76 17.63 3.23
CA SER A 240 19.84 18.16 4.10
C SER A 240 19.72 19.67 4.39
N PHE A 241 18.85 20.38 3.66
CA PHE A 241 18.65 21.83 3.83
C PHE A 241 17.42 22.18 4.66
N VAL A 242 16.56 21.22 5.02
CA VAL A 242 15.37 21.43 5.84
C VAL A 242 15.75 21.44 7.33
N SER A 243 15.24 22.40 8.12
CA SER A 243 15.72 22.69 9.49
C SER A 243 15.09 21.84 10.60
N SER A 244 14.19 20.89 10.27
CA SER A 244 13.50 20.05 11.26
C SER A 244 12.95 18.78 10.62
N THR A 245 13.78 17.73 10.53
CA THR A 245 13.42 16.28 10.58
C THR A 245 14.67 15.47 10.26
N SER A 246 15.63 15.43 11.19
CA SER A 246 16.71 14.44 11.21
C SER A 246 16.32 13.19 12.03
N GLU A 247 15.01 12.98 12.25
CA GLU A 247 14.44 11.74 12.76
C GLU A 247 13.23 11.42 11.87
N ASN A 248 13.32 10.34 11.07
CA ASN A 248 12.29 9.65 10.27
C ASN A 248 12.63 9.36 8.80
N PHE A 249 13.79 9.81 8.28
CA PHE A 249 14.20 9.44 6.92
C PHE A 249 14.94 8.09 6.80
N GLU A 250 15.16 7.35 7.90
CA GLU A 250 15.82 6.03 7.88
C GLU A 250 14.88 4.81 8.06
N ASN A 251 13.57 5.00 8.26
CA ASN A 251 12.64 3.88 8.50
C ASN A 251 11.70 3.54 7.33
N PHE A 252 11.94 4.08 6.14
CA PHE A 252 11.30 3.62 4.90
C PHE A 252 12.41 3.34 3.89
N GLU A 253 12.58 2.06 3.51
CA GLU A 253 13.59 1.53 2.57
C GLU A 253 14.94 1.08 3.15
N ASN A 254 14.95 0.41 4.31
CA ASN A 254 16.02 -0.54 4.67
C ASN A 254 15.47 -1.96 4.86
N GLU A 255 14.62 -2.40 3.94
CA GLU A 255 14.42 -3.82 3.63
C GLU A 255 14.33 -3.87 2.10
N ASN A 256 15.13 -4.72 1.47
CA ASN A 256 15.30 -4.93 0.01
C ASN A 256 16.57 -4.35 -0.62
N GLU A 257 17.73 -4.75 -0.11
CA GLU A 257 18.83 -5.19 -0.96
C GLU A 257 19.82 -6.01 -0.14
N GLN A 258 19.83 -7.33 -0.42
CA GLN A 258 20.63 -8.42 0.16
C GLN A 258 19.95 -9.26 1.26
N GLU A 259 19.00 -10.15 0.89
CA GLU A 259 18.84 -11.50 1.50
C GLU A 259 17.79 -12.38 0.77
N ASN A 260 17.80 -12.39 -0.58
CA ASN A 260 17.01 -13.35 -1.34
C ASN A 260 17.73 -14.70 -1.42
N GLU A 261 17.37 -15.62 -0.51
CA GLU A 261 17.13 -17.06 -0.78
C GLU A 261 16.95 -17.88 0.53
N GLN A 262 17.22 -17.30 1.71
CA GLN A 262 17.00 -17.97 3.01
C GLN A 262 15.79 -17.45 3.81
N GLU A 263 15.28 -16.24 3.53
CA GLU A 263 14.12 -15.67 4.23
C GLU A 263 12.77 -16.30 3.85
N ASN A 264 12.61 -16.86 2.65
CA ASN A 264 11.34 -17.47 2.21
C ASN A 264 10.93 -18.72 3.02
N GLN A 265 11.85 -19.33 3.77
CA GLN A 265 11.54 -20.44 4.67
C GLN A 265 11.23 -19.97 6.11
N GLN A 266 11.85 -18.87 6.56
CA GLN A 266 11.58 -18.29 7.88
C GLN A 266 10.32 -17.44 7.93
N GLU A 267 9.98 -16.73 6.85
CA GLU A 267 8.75 -15.92 6.78
C GLU A 267 7.48 -16.78 6.76
N ASN A 268 7.55 -17.98 6.15
CA ASN A 268 6.47 -18.97 6.20
C ASN A 268 6.27 -19.56 7.60
N GLN A 269 7.33 -19.79 8.39
CA GLN A 269 7.19 -20.20 9.80
C GLN A 269 6.71 -19.08 10.71
N LYS A 270 7.10 -17.82 10.43
CA LYS A 270 6.67 -16.66 11.23
C LYS A 270 5.21 -16.27 10.97
N ASN A 271 4.72 -16.47 9.74
CA ASN A 271 3.32 -16.26 9.39
C ASN A 271 2.37 -17.37 9.90
N GLN A 272 2.87 -18.56 10.25
CA GLN A 272 2.04 -19.61 10.85
C GLN A 272 1.80 -19.45 12.36
N ASN A 273 2.58 -18.62 13.07
CA ASN A 273 2.55 -18.54 14.55
C ASN A 273 1.75 -17.36 15.15
N PHE A 274 0.98 -16.60 14.36
CA PHE A 274 0.20 -15.47 14.90
C PHE A 274 -1.28 -15.78 15.16
N ILE A 275 -1.79 -16.87 14.59
CA ILE A 275 -3.12 -17.37 14.88
C ILE A 275 -2.96 -18.32 16.06
N HIS A 276 -3.59 -17.98 17.18
CA HIS A 276 -3.44 -18.76 18.40
C HIS A 276 -4.57 -19.79 18.49
N GLN A 277 -4.24 -21.04 18.76
CA GLN A 277 -5.24 -22.04 19.14
C GLN A 277 -5.56 -21.89 20.62
N MET A 278 -6.84 -21.67 20.93
CA MET A 278 -7.32 -21.63 22.31
C MET A 278 -7.50 -23.06 22.83
N THR A 279 -6.96 -23.32 24.02
CA THR A 279 -6.99 -24.59 24.76
C THR A 279 -7.38 -24.34 26.21
N ASN A 280 -7.74 -25.39 26.96
CA ASN A 280 -8.06 -25.29 28.40
C ASN A 280 -6.96 -24.66 29.25
N GLN A 281 -5.70 -24.71 28.78
CA GLN A 281 -4.54 -24.23 29.53
C GLN A 281 -4.22 -22.75 29.27
N ASN A 282 -4.70 -22.17 28.16
CA ASN A 282 -4.25 -20.85 27.69
C ASN A 282 -5.39 -19.85 27.42
N TYR A 283 -6.65 -20.23 27.70
CA TYR A 283 -7.82 -19.41 27.34
C TYR A 283 -7.88 -18.06 28.07
N GLN A 284 -7.40 -17.99 29.31
CA GLN A 284 -7.31 -16.75 30.07
C GLN A 284 -6.21 -15.83 29.52
N ASP A 285 -5.14 -16.42 28.97
CA ASP A 285 -3.90 -15.74 28.59
C ASP A 285 -3.99 -14.98 27.26
N ILE A 286 -4.70 -15.52 26.27
CA ILE A 286 -4.59 -15.02 24.89
C ILE A 286 -5.41 -13.74 24.65
N CYS A 287 -6.67 -13.69 25.08
CA CYS A 287 -7.54 -12.53 24.83
C CYS A 287 -7.75 -11.62 26.05
N PHE A 288 -7.83 -12.19 27.26
CA PHE A 288 -8.27 -11.45 28.45
C PHE A 288 -7.14 -10.87 29.29
N LEU A 289 -5.95 -11.50 29.33
CA LEU A 289 -4.81 -11.01 30.10
C LEU A 289 -3.99 -9.91 29.41
N GLN A 290 -3.92 -9.89 28.07
CA GLN A 290 -3.12 -8.89 27.35
C GLN A 290 -3.71 -7.46 27.39
N LYS A 291 -5.01 -7.31 27.68
CA LYS A 291 -5.77 -6.04 27.82
C LYS A 291 -5.55 -5.00 26.69
N LYS A 292 -5.01 -5.40 25.54
CA LYS A 292 -4.72 -4.55 24.38
C LYS A 292 -5.22 -5.24 23.11
N GLY A 293 -5.88 -4.48 22.23
CA GLY A 293 -6.40 -4.98 20.95
C GLY A 293 -7.81 -5.59 21.03
N LEU A 294 -8.34 -5.90 19.85
CA LEU A 294 -9.57 -6.68 19.66
C LEU A 294 -9.17 -8.12 19.33
N CYS A 295 -9.95 -9.10 19.80
CA CYS A 295 -9.72 -10.51 19.48
C CYS A 295 -10.75 -10.99 18.48
N VAL A 296 -10.33 -11.41 17.29
CA VAL A 296 -11.17 -12.10 16.30
C VAL A 296 -11.08 -13.59 16.57
N ILE A 297 -12.20 -14.22 16.85
CA ILE A 297 -12.27 -15.61 17.28
C ILE A 297 -13.14 -16.38 16.30
N LEU A 298 -12.55 -17.39 15.66
CA LEU A 298 -13.28 -18.42 14.94
C LEU A 298 -13.68 -19.53 15.92
N THR A 299 -14.95 -19.92 15.93
CA THR A 299 -15.44 -21.07 16.70
C THR A 299 -15.96 -22.17 15.80
N LEU A 300 -15.44 -23.38 16.02
CA LEU A 300 -15.92 -24.60 15.38
C LEU A 300 -16.55 -25.47 16.47
N SER A 301 -17.88 -25.46 16.52
CA SER A 301 -18.69 -26.27 17.44
C SER A 301 -19.07 -27.62 16.84
N GLU A 302 -19.31 -28.62 17.69
CA GLU A 302 -19.74 -29.96 17.22
C GLU A 302 -21.07 -29.91 16.44
N PHE A 303 -21.88 -28.88 16.67
CA PHE A 303 -23.14 -28.63 15.97
C PHE A 303 -22.96 -28.16 14.53
N ASN A 304 -21.77 -27.65 14.18
CA ASN A 304 -21.41 -27.20 12.83
C ASN A 304 -20.66 -28.26 12.01
N LYS A 305 -20.67 -29.54 12.44
CA LYS A 305 -20.12 -30.71 11.71
C LYS A 305 -20.87 -30.98 10.40
N ASN A 306 -20.68 -30.12 9.42
CA ASN A 306 -20.68 -30.51 8.01
C ASN A 306 -19.21 -30.73 7.61
N GLN A 307 -18.98 -31.72 6.74
CA GLN A 307 -17.64 -32.15 6.32
C GLN A 307 -16.74 -30.93 5.96
N ASN A 308 -15.52 -30.94 6.51
CA ASN A 308 -14.41 -30.00 6.32
C ASN A 308 -14.16 -28.91 7.39
N GLU A 309 -13.99 -29.32 8.65
CA GLU A 309 -13.34 -28.48 9.68
C GLU A 309 -11.97 -27.96 9.20
N GLU A 310 -11.15 -28.82 8.59
CA GLU A 310 -9.83 -28.45 8.06
C GLU A 310 -9.89 -27.36 6.97
N GLU A 311 -10.89 -27.39 6.08
CA GLU A 311 -11.02 -26.35 5.04
C GLU A 311 -11.47 -25.01 5.65
N LYS A 312 -12.35 -25.03 6.65
CA LYS A 312 -12.79 -23.79 7.34
C LYS A 312 -11.65 -23.15 8.13
N ILE A 313 -10.86 -23.96 8.83
CA ILE A 313 -9.64 -23.49 9.49
C ILE A 313 -8.69 -22.90 8.44
N SER A 314 -8.41 -23.64 7.36
CA SER A 314 -7.52 -23.16 6.30
C SER A 314 -8.00 -21.85 5.65
N LEU A 315 -9.30 -21.75 5.37
CA LEU A 315 -9.93 -20.55 4.83
C LEU A 315 -9.79 -19.36 5.79
N PHE A 316 -10.11 -19.56 7.07
CA PHE A 316 -9.95 -18.53 8.09
C PHE A 316 -8.50 -18.10 8.21
N GLU A 317 -7.55 -19.04 8.26
CA GLU A 317 -6.13 -18.74 8.33
C GLU A 317 -5.65 -17.90 7.14
N GLN A 318 -6.02 -18.30 5.92
CA GLN A 318 -5.70 -17.54 4.70
C GLN A 318 -6.27 -16.12 4.75
N MET A 319 -7.51 -15.97 5.22
CA MET A 319 -8.17 -14.68 5.34
C MET A 319 -7.48 -13.79 6.39
N MET A 320 -7.14 -14.34 7.56
CA MET A 320 -6.48 -13.58 8.62
C MET A 320 -5.04 -13.21 8.27
N ILE A 321 -4.33 -14.04 7.50
CA ILE A 321 -3.02 -13.70 6.92
C ILE A 321 -3.14 -12.47 6.01
N LYS A 322 -4.18 -12.41 5.17
CA LYS A 322 -4.44 -11.25 4.30
C LYS A 322 -4.77 -10.00 5.12
N LEU A 323 -5.71 -10.11 6.07
CA LEU A 323 -6.16 -8.99 6.91
C LEU A 323 -5.04 -8.42 7.79
N ARG A 324 -4.17 -9.26 8.35
CA ARG A 324 -3.04 -8.82 9.19
C ARG A 324 -2.03 -7.94 8.45
N LYS A 325 -1.93 -8.05 7.12
CA LYS A 325 -1.08 -7.19 6.30
C LYS A 325 -1.60 -5.75 6.22
N ASP A 326 -2.89 -5.54 6.47
CA ASP A 326 -3.48 -4.22 6.58
C ASP A 326 -3.16 -3.60 7.96
N PRO A 327 -2.57 -2.38 8.01
CA PRO A 327 -2.34 -1.65 9.26
C PRO A 327 -3.58 -1.52 10.16
N LEU A 328 -4.79 -1.49 9.59
CA LEU A 328 -6.04 -1.41 10.35
C LEU A 328 -6.25 -2.63 11.25
N PHE A 329 -6.04 -3.83 10.72
CA PHE A 329 -6.28 -5.10 11.45
C PHE A 329 -5.00 -5.71 12.03
N LYS A 330 -3.83 -5.09 11.82
CA LYS A 330 -2.55 -5.53 12.39
C LYS A 330 -2.56 -5.65 13.92
N SER A 331 -3.40 -4.85 14.58
CA SER A 331 -3.54 -4.84 16.04
C SER A 331 -4.46 -5.92 16.61
N PHE A 332 -5.12 -6.70 15.74
CA PHE A 332 -6.03 -7.75 16.17
C PHE A 332 -5.27 -9.02 16.54
N SER A 333 -5.76 -9.69 17.58
CA SER A 333 -5.38 -11.07 17.89
C SER A 333 -6.35 -12.00 17.17
N TYR A 334 -5.83 -12.98 16.44
CA TYR A 334 -6.63 -13.96 15.71
C TYR A 334 -6.55 -15.29 16.43
N ILE A 335 -7.70 -15.87 16.73
CA ILE A 335 -7.81 -17.04 17.59
C ILE A 335 -8.69 -18.08 16.92
N ASN A 336 -8.18 -19.30 16.84
CA ASN A 336 -8.98 -20.48 16.50
C ASN A 336 -9.42 -21.16 17.79
N PHE A 337 -10.71 -21.42 17.90
CA PHE A 337 -11.32 -22.12 19.02
C PHE A 337 -12.05 -23.36 18.50
N LEU A 338 -11.55 -24.53 18.89
CA LEU A 338 -12.16 -25.82 18.60
C LEU A 338 -12.85 -26.31 19.86
N GLU A 339 -14.15 -26.56 19.80
CA GLU A 339 -14.91 -27.04 20.97
C GLU A 339 -14.41 -28.41 21.45
N SER A 340 -13.82 -29.23 20.56
CA SER A 340 -13.20 -30.52 20.89
C SER A 340 -11.97 -30.41 21.80
N ASP A 341 -11.35 -29.25 21.89
CA ASP A 341 -10.15 -29.02 22.69
C ASP A 341 -10.47 -28.64 24.14
N ILE A 342 -11.77 -28.67 24.51
CA ILE A 342 -12.29 -28.30 25.82
C ILE A 342 -12.63 -29.55 26.61
N ASP A 343 -11.88 -29.81 27.69
CA ASP A 343 -12.26 -30.79 28.69
C ASP A 343 -13.42 -30.19 29.48
N ASN A 344 -14.46 -31.01 29.75
CA ASN A 344 -15.68 -30.70 30.50
C ASN A 344 -15.43 -30.28 31.98
N SER A 345 -14.53 -29.33 32.21
CA SER A 345 -14.35 -28.67 33.50
C SER A 345 -15.40 -27.57 33.62
N ASN A 346 -16.26 -27.69 34.63
CA ASN A 346 -17.39 -26.79 34.85
C ASN A 346 -16.97 -25.31 34.97
N ASP A 347 -15.75 -25.03 35.43
CA ASP A 347 -15.23 -23.66 35.57
C ASP A 347 -14.97 -22.96 34.23
N PHE A 348 -14.64 -23.68 33.15
CA PHE A 348 -14.33 -23.06 31.86
C PHE A 348 -15.58 -22.56 31.14
N MET A 349 -16.62 -23.42 31.12
CA MET A 349 -17.89 -23.13 30.44
C MET A 349 -18.73 -22.09 31.21
N GLU A 350 -18.58 -21.97 32.53
CA GLU A 350 -19.23 -20.90 33.30
C GLU A 350 -18.66 -19.50 32.97
N ASN A 351 -17.36 -19.39 32.65
CA ASN A 351 -16.70 -18.11 32.32
C ASN A 351 -16.97 -17.67 30.89
N LEU A 352 -17.15 -18.64 29.99
CA LEU A 352 -17.42 -18.43 28.56
C LEU A 352 -18.89 -18.61 28.21
N GLY A 353 -19.80 -18.74 29.18
CA GLY A 353 -21.20 -19.16 28.95
C GLY A 353 -21.92 -18.45 27.79
N ASP A 354 -21.73 -17.13 27.66
CA ASP A 354 -22.30 -16.37 26.54
C ASP A 354 -21.66 -16.73 25.19
N ILE A 355 -20.34 -16.96 25.16
CA ILE A 355 -19.59 -17.34 23.95
C ILE A 355 -19.93 -18.77 23.53
N THR A 356 -20.08 -19.69 24.47
CA THR A 356 -20.43 -21.10 24.19
C THR A 356 -21.87 -21.27 23.72
N ASP A 357 -22.80 -20.43 24.20
CA ASP A 357 -24.17 -20.41 23.69
C ASP A 357 -24.26 -19.74 22.31
N LEU A 358 -23.44 -18.72 22.06
CA LEU A 358 -23.39 -18.04 20.76
C LEU A 358 -22.66 -18.86 19.68
N SER A 359 -21.63 -19.64 20.05
CA SER A 359 -20.87 -20.52 19.14
C SER A 359 -21.70 -21.70 18.60
N LYS A 360 -22.88 -21.95 19.17
CA LYS A 360 -23.85 -22.90 18.61
C LYS A 360 -24.43 -22.42 17.28
N ASN A 361 -24.50 -21.11 17.07
CA ASN A 361 -25.19 -20.50 15.92
C ASN A 361 -24.30 -19.58 15.08
N HIS A 362 -23.07 -19.32 15.51
CA HIS A 362 -22.16 -18.39 14.85
C HIS A 362 -20.73 -18.92 14.84
N GLU A 363 -20.02 -18.67 13.75
CA GLU A 363 -18.67 -19.18 13.53
C GLU A 363 -17.60 -18.14 13.84
N LEU A 364 -17.94 -16.85 13.88
CA LEU A 364 -16.98 -15.77 14.03
C LEU A 364 -17.51 -14.67 14.97
N PHE A 365 -16.66 -14.17 15.85
CA PHE A 365 -16.97 -13.01 16.67
C PHE A 365 -15.73 -12.21 17.04
N VAL A 366 -15.96 -10.97 17.49
CA VAL A 366 -14.90 -10.08 17.97
C VAL A 366 -15.14 -9.70 19.42
N ILE A 367 -14.13 -9.88 20.26
CA ILE A 367 -14.15 -9.50 21.66
C ILE A 367 -13.30 -8.26 21.89
N ASN A 368 -13.86 -7.31 22.64
CA ASN A 368 -13.14 -6.23 23.27
C ASN A 368 -12.91 -6.56 24.76
N PRO A 369 -11.74 -7.10 25.13
CA PRO A 369 -11.49 -7.55 26.51
C PRO A 369 -11.52 -6.40 27.50
N LYS A 370 -11.05 -5.20 27.10
CA LYS A 370 -11.04 -4.00 27.95
C LYS A 370 -12.44 -3.51 28.29
N LYS A 371 -13.39 -3.63 27.36
CA LYS A 371 -14.78 -3.20 27.55
C LYS A 371 -15.71 -4.33 28.02
N SER A 372 -15.23 -5.57 28.07
CA SER A 372 -16.04 -6.77 28.32
C SER A 372 -17.27 -6.83 27.39
N LYS A 373 -17.03 -6.58 26.11
CA LYS A 373 -18.06 -6.53 25.07
C LYS A 373 -17.67 -7.40 23.89
N MET A 374 -18.66 -7.91 23.16
CA MET A 374 -18.45 -8.68 21.95
C MET A 374 -19.39 -8.25 20.81
N VAL A 375 -19.01 -8.56 19.58
CA VAL A 375 -19.85 -8.44 18.39
C VAL A 375 -19.81 -9.77 17.65
N VAL A 376 -20.98 -10.22 17.20
CA VAL A 376 -21.15 -11.49 16.49
C VAL A 376 -21.19 -11.23 14.99
N PHE A 377 -20.52 -12.08 14.21
CA PHE A 377 -20.62 -12.07 12.76
C PHE A 377 -21.85 -12.89 12.33
N GLU A 378 -22.78 -12.26 11.63
CA GLU A 378 -24.02 -12.90 11.12
C GLU A 378 -23.91 -13.29 9.65
N GLY A 379 -22.74 -13.09 9.02
CA GLY A 379 -22.50 -13.36 7.60
C GLY A 379 -21.94 -14.76 7.32
N LYS A 380 -21.53 -14.98 6.07
CA LYS A 380 -20.88 -16.20 5.60
C LYS A 380 -19.37 -16.09 5.71
N LEU A 381 -18.73 -17.05 6.36
CA LEU A 381 -17.28 -17.04 6.55
C LEU A 381 -16.51 -17.13 5.21
N GLU A 382 -17.11 -17.78 4.21
CA GLU A 382 -16.53 -17.90 2.86
C GLU A 382 -16.58 -16.59 2.06
N ASP A 383 -17.38 -15.62 2.50
CA ASP A 383 -17.45 -14.30 1.88
C ASP A 383 -16.45 -13.35 2.56
N GLU A 384 -15.25 -13.24 1.98
CA GLU A 384 -14.17 -12.38 2.50
C GLU A 384 -14.62 -10.90 2.66
N LEU A 385 -15.55 -10.43 1.82
CA LEU A 385 -16.05 -9.06 1.88
C LEU A 385 -16.98 -8.85 3.09
N GLU A 386 -17.85 -9.81 3.38
CA GLU A 386 -18.69 -9.75 4.57
C GLU A 386 -17.85 -9.72 5.85
N VAL A 387 -16.80 -10.56 5.92
CA VAL A 387 -15.88 -10.58 7.08
C VAL A 387 -15.09 -9.28 7.20
N TYR A 388 -14.55 -8.74 6.09
CA TYR A 388 -13.84 -7.47 6.10
C TYR A 388 -14.73 -6.32 6.60
N ASN A 389 -15.92 -6.16 6.02
CA ASN A 389 -16.85 -5.09 6.38
C ASN A 389 -17.29 -5.20 7.84
N PHE A 390 -17.48 -6.43 8.32
CA PHE A 390 -17.76 -6.68 9.73
C PHE A 390 -16.63 -6.17 10.64
N LEU A 391 -15.36 -6.49 10.33
CA LEU A 391 -14.22 -6.03 11.13
C LEU A 391 -14.00 -4.51 11.02
N ASP A 392 -14.18 -3.92 9.84
CA ASP A 392 -14.04 -2.47 9.62
C ASP A 392 -15.10 -1.67 10.40
N HIS A 393 -16.37 -2.10 10.39
CA HIS A 393 -17.43 -1.49 11.21
C HIS A 393 -17.09 -1.51 12.71
N ILE A 394 -16.39 -2.55 13.18
CA ILE A 394 -15.99 -2.66 14.59
C ILE A 394 -14.89 -1.64 14.93
N ILE A 395 -13.90 -1.45 14.04
CA ILE A 395 -12.84 -0.45 14.22
C ILE A 395 -13.42 0.98 14.16
N SER A 396 -14.33 1.21 13.21
CA SER A 396 -15.01 2.49 13.01
C SER A 396 -16.00 2.84 14.13
N GLY A 397 -16.24 1.91 15.06
CA GLY A 397 -17.09 2.12 16.24
C GLY A 397 -18.59 1.95 15.99
N GLU A 398 -18.97 1.45 14.82
CA GLU A 398 -20.35 1.24 14.38
C GLU A 398 -20.89 -0.16 14.75
N GLY A 399 -20.03 -1.06 15.23
CA GLY A 399 -20.42 -2.39 15.68
C GLY A 399 -21.43 -2.38 16.83
N LYS A 400 -22.49 -3.20 16.72
CA LYS A 400 -23.47 -3.40 17.80
C LYS A 400 -22.92 -4.35 18.86
N PHE A 401 -22.23 -3.79 19.84
CA PHE A 401 -21.63 -4.58 20.91
C PHE A 401 -22.65 -5.06 21.96
N ILE A 402 -22.60 -6.35 22.27
CA ILE A 402 -23.31 -7.04 23.36
C ILE A 402 -22.38 -7.09 24.59
N SER A 403 -22.93 -6.95 25.80
CA SER A 403 -22.14 -7.05 27.04
C SER A 403 -21.99 -8.52 27.44
N LEU A 404 -20.78 -8.92 27.86
CA LEU A 404 -20.54 -10.24 28.45
C LEU A 404 -21.08 -10.26 29.90
N ASN A 405 -21.70 -11.36 30.31
CA ASN A 405 -22.35 -11.52 31.61
C ASN A 405 -21.38 -11.38 32.78
N LYS A 406 -21.85 -10.76 33.87
CA LYS A 406 -21.07 -10.28 35.03
C LYS A 406 -21.06 -11.23 36.24
N ASN A 407 -21.39 -12.51 36.10
CA ASN A 407 -21.51 -13.40 37.27
C ASN A 407 -20.18 -13.92 37.84
N GLN A 408 -19.03 -13.44 37.36
CA GLN A 408 -17.73 -13.71 37.97
C GLN A 408 -16.91 -12.44 38.18
N LYS A 409 -17.54 -11.45 38.83
CA LYS A 409 -16.86 -10.26 39.35
C LYS A 409 -16.11 -10.52 40.66
N LYS A 410 -15.90 -11.77 41.05
CA LYS A 410 -15.06 -12.16 42.19
C LYS A 410 -13.90 -13.01 41.67
N GLU A 411 -12.72 -12.38 41.72
CA GLU A 411 -11.39 -12.90 41.37
C GLU A 411 -10.98 -12.86 39.89
N LEU A 412 -11.02 -11.64 39.31
CA LEU A 412 -10.13 -11.17 38.24
C LEU A 412 -9.74 -9.70 38.47
#